data_AF-A0A9E2INA0-F1
#
_entry.id   AF-A0A9E2INA0-F1
#
_cell.length_a   1.000
_cell.length_b   1.000
_cell.length_c   1.000
_cell.angle_alpha   90.00
_cell.angle_beta   90.00
_cell.angle_gamma   90.00
#
_symmetry.space_group_name_H-M   'P 1'
#
loop_
_entity.id
_entity.type
_entity.pdbx_description
1 polymer ?
#
loop_
_entity_poly.entity_id
_entity_poly.type
_entity_poly.pdbx_seq_one_letter_code
_entity_poly.pdbx_strand_id
1 'polypeptide(L)' 'MPRPAPLPAEVRKLARVTEAAFGQRRKMLRQSLKSLGGEALLAAVGIDPTRRAETLEIAEFVALANAI' A
#
# COMPACT_ATOMS: atom_id res chain seq x y z
N MET A 1 -22.23 0.06 -7.04
CA MET A 1 -22.74 -0.56 -5.79
C MET A 1 -21.56 -0.84 -4.86
N PRO A 2 -21.72 -0.70 -3.53
CA PRO A 2 -20.69 -1.10 -2.56
C PRO A 2 -20.39 -2.60 -2.71
N ARG A 3 -19.14 -3.02 -2.45
CA ARG A 3 -18.77 -4.44 -2.52
C ARG A 3 -19.47 -5.19 -1.37
N PRO A 4 -20.15 -6.32 -1.64
CA PRO A 4 -20.91 -7.05 -0.62
C PRO A 4 -20.05 -7.63 0.51
N ALA A 5 -18.76 -7.84 0.26
CA ALA A 5 -17.76 -8.15 1.29
C ALA A 5 -16.53 -7.25 1.08
N PRO A 6 -16.38 -6.15 1.83
CA PRO A 6 -15.16 -5.35 1.78
C PRO A 6 -14.00 -6.16 2.37
N LEU A 7 -12.81 -5.99 1.81
CA LEU A 7 -11.61 -6.57 2.41
C LEU A 7 -11.37 -5.90 3.77
N PRO A 8 -11.08 -6.67 4.83
CA PRO A 8 -10.88 -6.10 6.16
C PRO A 8 -9.58 -5.29 6.18
N ALA A 9 -9.70 -4.00 6.45
CA ALA A 9 -8.58 -3.11 6.72
C ALA A 9 -9.03 -2.01 7.67
N GLU A 10 -8.15 -1.61 8.59
CA GLU A 10 -8.40 -0.43 9.40
C GLU A 10 -8.28 0.84 8.52
N VAL A 11 -9.34 1.64 8.47
CA VAL A 11 -9.44 2.83 7.59
C VAL A 11 -8.25 3.78 7.78
N ARG A 12 -7.80 3.96 9.03
CA ARG A 12 -6.65 4.83 9.35
C ARG A 12 -5.35 4.31 8.74
N LYS A 13 -5.11 3.00 8.80
CA LYS A 13 -3.92 2.37 8.20
C LYS A 13 -3.97 2.42 6.68
N LEU A 14 -5.13 2.14 6.09
CA LEU A 14 -5.32 2.22 4.65
C LEU A 14 -5.10 3.65 4.12
N ALA A 15 -5.63 4.66 4.82
CA ALA A 15 -5.40 6.07 4.51
C ALA A 15 -3.91 6.42 4.58
N ARG A 16 -3.21 5.97 5.63
CA ARG A 16 -1.77 6.23 5.81
C ARG A 16 -0.91 5.62 4.71
N VAL A 17 -1.19 4.37 4.31
CA VAL A 17 -0.47 3.71 3.20
C VAL A 17 -0.74 4.42 1.87
N THR A 18 -2.01 4.73 1.57
CA THR A 18 -2.37 5.41 0.33
C THR A 18 -1.78 6.82 0.27
N GLU A 19 -1.80 7.58 1.37
CA GLU A 19 -1.16 8.88 1.47
C GLU A 19 0.35 8.79 1.21
N ALA A 20 1.05 7.87 1.86
CA ALA A 20 2.50 7.68 1.65
C ALA A 20 2.81 7.26 0.20
N ALA A 21 2.03 6.34 -0.36
CA ALA A 21 2.21 5.83 -1.72
C ALA A 21 1.97 6.92 -2.79
N PHE A 22 0.88 7.68 -2.66
CA PHE A 22 0.47 8.69 -3.65
C PHE A 22 1.08 10.09 -3.41
N GLY A 23 1.50 10.41 -2.18
CA GLY A 23 2.26 11.63 -1.87
C GLY A 23 3.56 11.73 -2.65
N GLN A 24 4.08 10.59 -3.13
CA GLN A 24 5.24 10.50 -4.03
C GLN A 24 4.92 9.70 -5.31
N ARG A 25 3.78 9.94 -5.97
CA ARG A 25 3.25 9.06 -7.06
C ARG A 25 4.23 8.67 -8.17
N ARG A 26 5.25 9.49 -8.45
CA ARG A 26 6.25 9.24 -9.52
C ARG A 26 7.46 8.42 -9.05
N LYS A 27 7.52 8.04 -7.77
CA LYS A 27 8.60 7.24 -7.18
C LYS A 27 8.19 5.77 -7.07
N MET A 28 9.20 4.91 -7.02
CA MET A 28 9.06 3.49 -6.71
C MET A 28 8.53 3.34 -5.28
N LEU A 29 7.71 2.33 -5.02
CA LEU A 29 7.07 2.09 -3.71
C LEU A 29 8.08 1.95 -2.57
N ARG A 30 9.26 1.36 -2.81
CA ARG A 30 10.33 1.30 -1.79
C ARG A 30 10.75 2.68 -1.28
N GLN A 31 10.64 3.71 -2.12
CA GLN A 31 10.92 5.10 -1.73
C GLN A 31 9.69 5.74 -1.09
N SER A 32 8.53 5.59 -1.70
CA SER A 32 7.27 6.19 -1.20
C SER A 32 6.89 5.67 0.19
N LEU A 33 7.10 4.38 0.46
CA LEU A 33 6.76 3.71 1.73
C LEU A 33 7.93 3.63 2.72
N LYS A 34 9.05 4.32 2.46
CA LYS A 34 10.25 4.23 3.31
C LYS A 34 9.97 4.52 4.78
N SER A 35 9.07 5.46 5.08
CA SER A 35 8.66 5.82 6.44
C SER A 35 7.74 4.80 7.14
N LEU A 36 7.19 3.84 6.39
CA LEU A 36 6.27 2.81 6.88
C LEU A 36 6.91 1.41 6.94
N GLY A 37 8.16 1.26 6.49
CA GLY A 37 8.87 -0.02 6.44
C GLY A 37 9.51 -0.33 5.08
N GLY A 38 9.19 0.46 4.05
CA GLY A 38 9.84 0.41 2.73
C GLY A 38 9.81 -0.97 2.10
N GLU A 39 10.98 -1.44 1.67
CA GLU A 39 11.13 -2.71 0.96
C GLU A 39 10.79 -3.93 1.83
N ALA A 40 11.04 -3.88 3.14
CA ALA A 40 10.68 -4.97 4.05
C ALA A 40 9.16 -5.15 4.15
N LEU A 41 8.42 -4.04 4.22
CA LEU A 41 6.95 -4.07 4.21
C LEU A 41 6.42 -4.63 2.88
N LEU A 42 7.00 -4.21 1.75
CA LEU A 42 6.61 -4.67 0.42
C LEU A 42 6.89 -6.16 0.23
N ALA A 43 8.05 -6.64 0.71
CA ALA A 43 8.42 -8.05 0.68
C ALA A 43 7.48 -8.91 1.53
N ALA A 44 7.05 -8.42 2.70
CA ALA A 44 6.13 -9.15 3.59
C ALA A 44 4.77 -9.46 2.93
N VAL A 45 4.35 -8.65 1.95
CA VAL A 45 3.10 -8.84 1.21
C VAL A 45 3.31 -9.26 -0.25
N GLY A 46 4.56 -9.55 -0.65
CA GLY A 46 4.89 -10.04 -1.99
C GLY A 46 4.76 -9.02 -3.12
N ILE A 47 4.91 -7.72 -2.83
CA ILE A 47 4.82 -6.64 -3.83
C ILE A 47 6.22 -6.26 -4.32
N ASP A 48 6.38 -6.13 -5.64
CA ASP A 48 7.61 -5.63 -6.25
C ASP A 48 7.93 -4.19 -5.78
N PRO A 49 9.09 -3.96 -5.13
CA PRO A 49 9.46 -2.65 -4.61
C PRO A 49 9.67 -1.56 -5.66
N THR A 50 9.82 -1.92 -6.93
CA THR A 50 10.03 -1.02 -8.06
C THR A 50 8.72 -0.52 -8.69
N ARG A 51 7.58 -1.12 -8.34
CA ARG A 51 6.26 -0.66 -8.80
C ARG A 51 5.95 0.74 -8.29
N ARG A 52 5.06 1.44 -9.00
CA ARG A 52 4.51 2.74 -8.59
C ARG A 52 3.15 2.53 -7.95
N ALA A 53 2.74 3.46 -7.08
CA ALA A 53 1.46 3.40 -6.38
C ALA A 53 0.26 3.25 -7.33
N GLU A 54 0.30 3.90 -8.49
CA GLU A 54 -0.77 3.87 -9.50
C GLU A 54 -0.94 2.51 -10.20
N THR A 55 0.04 1.60 -10.07
CA THR A 55 -0.08 0.26 -10.65
C THR A 55 -0.63 -0.76 -9.67
N LEU A 56 -0.91 -0.39 -8.41
CA LEU A 56 -1.39 -1.32 -7.39
C LEU A 56 -2.90 -1.49 -7.41
N GLU A 57 -3.33 -2.72 -7.16
CA GLU A 57 -4.71 -3.08 -6.94
C GLU A 57 -5.15 -2.71 -5.52
N ILE A 58 -6.46 -2.52 -5.32
CA ILE A 58 -7.04 -2.21 -4.00
C ILE A 58 -6.68 -3.29 -2.97
N ALA A 59 -6.66 -4.56 -3.39
CA ALA A 59 -6.31 -5.68 -2.52
C ALA A 59 -4.85 -5.59 -2.00
N GLU A 60 -3.94 -5.07 -2.82
CA GLU A 60 -2.54 -4.87 -2.45
C GLU A 60 -2.40 -3.73 -1.43
N PHE A 61 -3.16 -2.65 -1.58
CA PHE A 61 -3.22 -1.58 -0.57
C PHE A 61 -3.79 -2.07 0.76
N VAL A 62 -4.80 -2.93 0.74
CA VAL A 62 -5.35 -3.55 1.95
C VAL A 62 -4.31 -4.47 2.61
N ALA A 63 -3.60 -5.28 1.84
CA ALA A 63 -2.53 -6.14 2.36
C ALA A 63 -1.42 -5.30 3.03
N LEU A 64 -0.96 -4.22 2.38
CA LEU A 64 0.00 -3.29 2.96
C LEU A 64 -0.50 -2.65 4.25
N ALA A 65 -1.76 -2.22 4.29
CA ALA A 65 -2.37 -1.62 5.48
C ALA A 65 -2.48 -2.61 6.65
N ASN A 66 -2.67 -3.90 6.36
CA ASN A 66 -2.73 -4.94 7.39
C ASN A 66 -1.35 -5.39 7.88
N ALA A 67 -0.28 -5.08 7.15
CA ALA A 67 1.10 -5.44 7.48
C ALA A 67 1.87 -4.36 8.26
N ILE A 68 1.26 -3.20 8.52
CA ILE A 68 1.76 -2.12 9.41
C ILE A 68 0.97 -2.08 10.72
#